data_AF-A0A7X9HZC3-F1
#
_entry.id   AF-A0A7X9HZC3-F1
#
_cell.length_a   1.000
_cell.length_b   1.000
_cell.length_c   1.000
_cell.angle_alpha   90.00
_cell.angle_beta   90.00
_cell.angle_gamma   90.00
#
_symmetry.space_group_name_H-M   'P 1'
#
loop_
_entity.id
_entity.type
_entity.pdbx_description
1 polymer ?
#
loop_
_entity_poly.entity_id
_entity_poly.type
_entity_poly.pdbx_seq_one_letter_code
_entity_poly.pdbx_strand_id
1 'polypeptide(L)'
;PGDLYTTILPNILVTGIKEEIKKSNAKLVYVSNLMSKIGQTRGKTQKEIVEIMEKYIGRDLDYVLVNNGKIPEKAYLRYKKDGEDILKDDLKDGFGRKIVRSNLVAYGLVKKDKGDKLARSLVRHDKKKLALKLYTIFNEKRNKFVRILSSLFSLYKD
;
A
#
# COMPACT_ATOMS: atom_id res chain seq x y z
N PRO A 1 -1.27 -3.50 -5.50
CA PRO A 1 -1.96 -4.06 -4.32
C PRO A 1 -2.70 -5.33 -4.77
N GLY A 2 -2.85 -6.30 -3.88
CA GLY A 2 -3.38 -7.62 -4.23
C GLY A 2 -3.70 -8.45 -2.99
N ASP A 3 -4.37 -9.56 -3.21
CA ASP A 3 -4.73 -10.50 -2.16
C ASP A 3 -3.47 -11.12 -1.53
N LEU A 4 -3.42 -11.17 -0.19
CA LEU A 4 -2.21 -11.56 0.53
C LEU A 4 -1.80 -12.99 0.17
N TYR A 5 -2.70 -13.96 0.35
CA TYR A 5 -2.36 -15.38 0.24
C TYR A 5 -2.47 -15.94 -1.18
N THR A 6 -3.23 -15.30 -2.06
CA THR A 6 -3.48 -15.80 -3.43
C THR A 6 -2.78 -15.00 -4.51
N THR A 7 -2.26 -13.80 -4.19
CA THR A 7 -1.53 -12.97 -5.17
C THR A 7 -0.12 -12.64 -4.69
N ILE A 8 0.05 -12.10 -3.49
CA ILE A 8 1.36 -11.57 -3.06
C ILE A 8 2.29 -12.69 -2.62
N LEU A 9 1.89 -13.48 -1.61
CA LEU A 9 2.73 -14.53 -1.03
C LEU A 9 3.12 -15.63 -2.03
N PRO A 10 2.24 -16.08 -2.95
CA PRO A 10 2.64 -17.08 -3.94
C PRO A 10 3.82 -16.65 -4.82
N ASN A 11 3.91 -15.35 -5.18
CA ASN A 11 5.06 -14.83 -5.92
C ASN A 11 6.36 -14.87 -5.09
N ILE A 12 6.28 -14.65 -3.78
CA ILE A 12 7.44 -14.65 -2.87
C ILE A 12 7.92 -16.08 -2.59
N LEU A 13 7.00 -17.05 -2.58
CA LEU A 13 7.28 -18.46 -2.31
C LEU A 13 7.96 -19.20 -3.47
N VAL A 14 8.02 -18.60 -4.66
CA VAL A 14 8.78 -19.14 -5.79
C VAL A 14 10.26 -19.20 -5.41
N THR A 15 10.89 -20.35 -5.66
CA THR A 15 12.29 -20.61 -5.34
C THR A 15 13.21 -19.51 -5.87
N GLY A 16 14.06 -18.96 -5.01
CA GLY A 16 15.03 -17.91 -5.35
C GLY A 16 14.49 -16.48 -5.18
N ILE A 17 13.17 -16.25 -5.26
CA ILE A 17 12.62 -14.88 -5.18
C ILE A 17 12.90 -14.26 -3.81
N LYS A 18 12.68 -15.01 -2.74
CA LYS A 18 12.96 -14.58 -1.37
C LYS A 18 14.43 -14.16 -1.20
N GLU A 19 15.34 -15.00 -1.68
CA GLU A 19 16.78 -14.80 -1.57
C GLU A 19 17.22 -13.53 -2.32
N GLU A 20 16.68 -13.30 -3.51
CA GLU A 20 16.98 -12.11 -4.32
C GLU A 20 16.38 -10.83 -3.73
N ILE A 21 15.17 -10.88 -3.16
CA ILE A 21 14.59 -9.74 -2.43
C ILE A 21 15.47 -9.36 -1.22
N LYS A 22 16.00 -10.36 -0.50
CA LYS A 22 16.88 -10.12 0.66
C LYS A 22 18.22 -9.50 0.28
N LYS A 23 18.83 -9.91 -0.84
CA LYS A 23 20.11 -9.34 -1.33
C LYS A 23 19.96 -7.96 -1.94
N SER A 24 18.76 -7.62 -2.43
CA SER A 24 18.53 -6.38 -3.16
C SER A 24 18.65 -5.14 -2.27
N ASN A 25 19.36 -4.12 -2.75
CA ASN A 25 19.38 -2.79 -2.12
C ASN A 25 18.19 -1.91 -2.52
N ALA A 26 17.24 -2.44 -3.30
CA ALA A 26 16.03 -1.72 -3.67
C ALA A 26 15.14 -1.45 -2.45
N LYS A 27 14.38 -0.35 -2.51
CA LYS A 27 13.33 -0.05 -1.53
C LYS A 27 12.19 -1.05 -1.68
N LEU A 28 11.89 -1.75 -0.60
CA LEU A 28 10.78 -2.69 -0.51
C LEU A 28 9.55 -1.97 0.04
N VAL A 29 8.54 -1.79 -0.82
CA VAL A 29 7.33 -1.03 -0.51
C VAL A 29 6.11 -1.94 -0.56
N TYR A 30 5.35 -1.98 0.52
CA TYR A 30 4.05 -2.63 0.54
C TYR A 30 2.91 -1.63 0.38
N VAL A 31 1.97 -1.94 -0.50
CA VAL A 31 0.73 -1.18 -0.68
C VAL A 31 -0.40 -1.98 -0.07
N SER A 32 -0.91 -1.52 1.07
CA SER A 32 -1.97 -2.20 1.80
C SER A 32 -3.29 -2.21 1.03
N ASN A 33 -4.11 -3.23 1.29
CA ASN A 33 -5.45 -3.31 0.75
C ASN A 33 -6.39 -2.29 1.42
N LEU A 34 -7.41 -1.85 0.68
CA LEU A 34 -8.39 -0.88 1.17
C LEU A 34 -9.43 -1.52 2.10
N MET A 35 -9.71 -2.81 1.89
CA MET A 35 -10.64 -3.63 2.63
C MET A 35 -9.96 -4.96 2.97
N SER A 36 -10.40 -5.58 4.05
CA SER A 36 -10.10 -6.99 4.32
C SER A 36 -10.82 -7.90 3.33
N LYS A 37 -10.32 -9.12 3.20
CA LYS A 37 -10.86 -10.14 2.31
C LYS A 37 -11.29 -11.35 3.11
N ILE A 38 -12.51 -11.84 2.88
CA ILE A 38 -13.02 -13.04 3.56
C ILE A 38 -12.15 -14.25 3.20
N GLY A 39 -11.84 -15.08 4.20
CA GLY A 39 -10.92 -16.23 4.05
C GLY A 39 -9.44 -15.87 3.96
N GLN A 40 -9.06 -14.58 4.00
CA GLN A 40 -7.67 -14.15 3.96
C GLN A 40 -7.32 -13.20 5.12
N THR A 41 -7.83 -11.97 5.09
CA THR A 41 -7.39 -10.90 6.00
C THR A 41 -8.50 -10.40 6.91
N ARG A 42 -9.68 -11.02 6.88
CA ARG A 42 -10.79 -10.70 7.80
C ARG A 42 -10.33 -10.83 9.25
N GLY A 43 -10.64 -9.81 10.05
CA GLY A 43 -10.28 -9.75 11.47
C GLY A 43 -8.81 -9.43 11.76
N LYS A 44 -7.97 -9.27 10.73
CA LYS A 44 -6.56 -8.90 10.89
C LYS A 44 -6.38 -7.38 10.90
N THR A 45 -5.40 -6.92 11.65
CA THR A 45 -4.93 -5.54 11.58
C THR A 45 -3.89 -5.34 10.48
N GLN A 46 -3.59 -4.08 10.17
CA GLN A 46 -2.52 -3.74 9.23
C GLN A 46 -1.16 -4.26 9.72
N LYS A 47 -0.89 -4.17 11.03
CA LYS A 47 0.35 -4.69 11.63
C LYS A 47 0.48 -6.20 11.43
N GLU A 48 -0.54 -6.98 11.72
CA GLU A 48 -0.50 -8.44 11.54
C GLU A 48 -0.20 -8.85 10.09
N ILE A 49 -0.79 -8.14 9.11
CA ILE A 49 -0.55 -8.41 7.68
C ILE A 49 0.90 -8.10 7.30
N VAL A 50 1.43 -6.99 7.79
CA VAL A 50 2.83 -6.61 7.55
C VAL A 50 3.78 -7.64 8.14
N GLU A 51 3.57 -8.06 9.39
CA GLU A 51 4.39 -9.07 10.06
C GLU A 51 4.35 -10.43 9.34
N ILE A 52 3.18 -10.86 8.86
CA ILE A 52 3.05 -12.07 8.03
C ILE A 52 3.93 -11.94 6.78
N MET A 53 3.81 -10.85 6.06
CA MET A 53 4.54 -10.67 4.81
C MET A 53 6.05 -10.53 5.02
N GLU A 54 6.50 -9.79 6.02
CA GLU A 54 7.93 -9.70 6.39
C GLU A 54 8.50 -11.06 6.81
N LYS A 55 7.72 -11.89 7.52
CA LYS A 55 8.10 -13.27 7.84
C LYS A 55 8.33 -14.12 6.58
N TYR A 56 7.45 -14.03 5.59
CA TYR A 56 7.60 -14.78 4.34
C TYR A 56 8.78 -14.26 3.49
N ILE A 57 8.97 -12.93 3.44
CA ILE A 57 10.09 -12.30 2.73
C ILE A 57 11.44 -12.56 3.45
N GLY A 58 11.43 -12.68 4.78
CA GLY A 58 12.64 -12.80 5.60
C GLY A 58 13.47 -11.52 5.65
N ARG A 59 12.82 -10.36 5.47
CA ARG A 59 13.38 -9.00 5.57
C ARG A 59 12.23 -8.02 5.86
N ASP A 60 12.54 -6.99 6.64
CA ASP A 60 11.60 -5.90 6.95
C ASP A 60 11.32 -5.02 5.73
N LEU A 61 10.09 -4.51 5.63
CA LEU A 61 9.70 -3.55 4.60
C LEU A 61 10.31 -2.20 4.91
N ASP A 62 10.80 -1.50 3.89
CA ASP A 62 11.27 -0.13 4.04
C ASP A 62 10.08 0.84 4.19
N TYR A 63 8.98 0.59 3.47
CA TYR A 63 7.79 1.42 3.51
C TYR A 63 6.50 0.59 3.49
N VAL A 64 5.51 1.06 4.24
CA VAL A 64 4.12 0.59 4.14
C VAL A 64 3.22 1.75 3.80
N LEU A 65 2.57 1.68 2.63
CA LEU A 65 1.63 2.66 2.14
C LEU A 65 0.20 2.24 2.52
N VAL A 66 -0.43 3.02 3.39
CA VAL A 66 -1.76 2.77 3.95
C VAL A 66 -2.73 3.85 3.47
N ASN A 67 -3.95 3.45 3.11
CA ASN A 67 -5.00 4.39 2.80
C ASN A 67 -5.58 5.04 4.06
N ASN A 68 -5.64 6.38 4.09
CA ASN A 68 -6.42 7.14 5.08
C ASN A 68 -7.60 7.90 4.45
N GLY A 69 -7.88 7.68 3.16
CA GLY A 69 -9.03 8.26 2.48
C GLY A 69 -10.32 7.56 2.86
N LYS A 70 -11.43 8.32 2.95
CA LYS A 70 -12.76 7.76 3.21
C LYS A 70 -13.19 6.86 2.05
N ILE A 71 -13.72 5.69 2.37
CA ILE A 71 -14.35 4.79 1.39
C ILE A 71 -15.81 5.22 1.20
N PRO A 72 -16.35 5.29 -0.04
CA PRO A 72 -17.74 5.62 -0.28
C PRO A 72 -18.68 4.71 0.50
N GLU A 73 -19.60 5.30 1.27
CA GLU A 73 -20.44 4.58 2.23
C GLU A 73 -21.28 3.47 1.59
N LYS A 74 -21.91 3.74 0.45
CA LYS A 74 -22.68 2.73 -0.30
C LYS A 74 -21.83 1.51 -0.68
N ALA A 75 -20.57 1.72 -1.03
CA ALA A 75 -19.66 0.63 -1.35
C ALA A 75 -19.24 -0.10 -0.08
N TYR A 76 -18.85 0.65 0.96
CA TYR A 76 -18.47 0.10 2.26
C TYR A 76 -19.55 -0.79 2.87
N LEU A 77 -20.82 -0.33 2.88
CA LEU A 77 -21.95 -1.11 3.40
C LEU A 77 -22.14 -2.43 2.65
N ARG A 78 -21.82 -2.48 1.36
CA ARG A 78 -21.87 -3.73 0.59
C ARG A 78 -20.76 -4.70 1.01
N TYR A 79 -19.53 -4.22 1.14
CA TYR A 79 -18.43 -5.05 1.70
C TYR A 79 -18.76 -5.57 3.10
N LYS A 80 -19.34 -4.72 3.95
CA LYS A 80 -19.72 -5.07 5.32
C LYS A 80 -20.79 -6.18 5.34
N LYS A 81 -21.75 -6.17 4.41
CA LYS A 81 -22.72 -7.27 4.22
C LYS A 81 -22.05 -8.58 3.81
N ASP A 82 -20.98 -8.51 3.02
CA ASP A 82 -20.18 -9.66 2.60
C ASP A 82 -19.18 -10.12 3.68
N GLY A 83 -19.21 -9.52 4.88
CA GLY A 83 -18.33 -9.84 6.00
C GLY A 83 -16.91 -9.28 5.89
N GLU A 84 -16.69 -8.32 4.97
CA GLU A 84 -15.43 -7.62 4.75
C GLU A 84 -15.49 -6.21 5.37
N ASP A 85 -14.40 -5.77 6.01
CA ASP A 85 -14.32 -4.48 6.71
C ASP A 85 -13.00 -3.75 6.40
N ILE A 86 -12.92 -2.46 6.75
CA ILE A 86 -11.67 -1.70 6.70
C ILE A 86 -10.67 -2.31 7.67
N LEU A 87 -9.44 -2.49 7.21
CA LEU A 87 -8.35 -2.97 8.05
C LEU A 87 -7.99 -1.92 9.11
N LYS A 88 -7.98 -2.31 10.39
CA LYS A 88 -7.55 -1.45 11.48
C LYS A 88 -6.10 -1.02 11.27
N ASP A 89 -5.86 0.28 11.15
CA ASP A 89 -4.53 0.86 11.10
C ASP A 89 -3.97 1.04 12.51
N ASP A 90 -3.16 0.07 12.92
CA ASP A 90 -2.41 0.03 14.19
C ASP A 90 -0.88 0.09 13.96
N LEU A 91 -0.47 0.45 12.74
CA LEU A 91 0.94 0.56 12.37
C LEU A 91 1.59 1.80 12.99
N LYS A 92 2.85 1.64 13.40
CA LYS A 92 3.71 2.74 13.86
C LYS A 92 5.03 2.70 13.09
N ASP A 93 5.66 3.86 12.95
CA ASP A 93 7.04 3.93 12.48
C ASP A 93 7.96 3.19 13.47
N GLY A 94 9.00 2.53 12.97
CA GLY A 94 9.92 1.73 13.79
C GLY A 94 10.60 0.63 13.00
N PHE A 95 11.64 0.01 13.57
CA PHE A 95 12.39 -1.10 12.94
C PHE A 95 12.89 -0.77 11.51
N GLY A 96 13.27 0.49 11.26
CA GLY A 96 13.72 0.95 9.93
C GLY A 96 12.61 1.18 8.90
N ARG A 97 11.36 0.83 9.22
CA ARG A 97 10.17 1.00 8.38
C ARG A 97 9.54 2.38 8.55
N LYS A 98 9.08 2.97 7.45
CA LYS A 98 8.24 4.18 7.42
C LYS A 98 6.81 3.88 6.99
N ILE A 99 5.83 4.39 7.74
CA ILE A 99 4.40 4.26 7.43
C ILE A 99 3.94 5.53 6.70
N VAL A 100 3.52 5.37 5.45
CA VAL A 100 3.02 6.48 4.63
C VAL A 100 1.50 6.38 4.57
N ARG A 101 0.81 7.40 5.06
CA ARG A 101 -0.66 7.49 5.03
C ARG A 101 -1.09 8.49 3.96
N SER A 102 -1.96 8.07 3.04
CA SER A 102 -2.49 8.98 2.02
C SER A 102 -3.88 8.56 1.56
N ASN A 103 -4.63 9.49 0.99
CA ASN A 103 -5.89 9.15 0.36
C ASN A 103 -5.57 8.43 -0.95
N LEU A 104 -5.86 7.13 -1.00
CA LEU A 104 -5.60 6.28 -2.15
C LEU A 104 -6.89 5.79 -2.79
N VAL A 105 -8.07 6.20 -2.32
CA VAL A 105 -9.35 5.72 -2.84
C VAL A 105 -9.70 6.45 -4.14
N ALA A 106 -10.17 5.68 -5.13
CA ALA A 106 -10.82 6.23 -6.33
C ALA A 106 -12.30 6.51 -6.04
N TYR A 107 -12.75 7.74 -6.32
CA TYR A 107 -14.14 8.17 -6.09
C TYR A 107 -15.03 8.12 -7.33
N GLY A 108 -14.44 7.83 -8.50
CA GLY A 108 -15.20 7.70 -9.75
C GLY A 108 -16.08 6.46 -9.76
N LEU A 109 -17.28 6.57 -10.36
CA LEU A 109 -18.11 5.42 -10.68
C LEU A 109 -17.30 4.48 -11.58
N VAL A 110 -17.14 3.23 -11.15
CA VAL A 110 -16.60 2.18 -12.02
C VAL A 110 -17.56 2.06 -13.20
N LYS A 111 -17.20 2.62 -14.35
CA LYS A 111 -17.87 2.28 -15.60
C LYS A 111 -17.67 0.77 -15.80
N LYS A 112 -18.77 0.01 -15.74
CA LYS A 112 -18.77 -1.36 -16.25
C LYS A 112 -18.62 -1.26 -17.76
N ASP A 113 -17.66 -1.99 -18.32
CA ASP A 113 -17.60 -2.09 -19.78
C ASP A 113 -18.84 -2.83 -20.26
N LYS A 114 -19.36 -2.45 -21.44
CA LYS A 114 -20.53 -3.12 -22.04
C LYS A 114 -20.15 -4.58 -22.31
N GLY A 115 -20.63 -5.48 -21.45
CA GLY A 115 -20.31 -6.92 -21.48
C GLY A 115 -19.81 -7.47 -20.14
N ASP A 116 -19.41 -6.62 -19.19
CA ASP A 116 -18.92 -7.10 -17.89
C ASP A 116 -20.07 -7.42 -16.92
N LYS A 117 -20.43 -8.71 -16.87
CA LYS A 117 -21.43 -9.26 -15.95
C LYS A 117 -20.89 -9.43 -14.52
N LEU A 118 -19.58 -9.35 -14.29
CA LEU A 118 -18.97 -9.61 -12.99
C LEU A 118 -19.19 -8.43 -12.03
N ALA A 119 -19.39 -8.75 -10.76
CA ALA A 119 -19.36 -7.77 -9.69
C ALA A 119 -17.91 -7.32 -9.45
N ARG A 120 -17.41 -6.38 -10.28
CA ARG A 120 -16.06 -5.83 -10.07
C ARG A 120 -15.96 -5.17 -8.68
N SER A 121 -14.75 -5.12 -8.12
CA SER A 121 -14.42 -4.39 -6.88
C SER A 121 -15.02 -2.98 -6.89
N LEU A 122 -15.89 -2.69 -5.93
CA LEU A 122 -16.56 -1.38 -5.80
C LEU A 122 -15.60 -0.32 -5.27
N VAL A 123 -14.56 -0.76 -4.56
CA VAL A 123 -13.53 0.08 -3.96
C VAL A 123 -12.19 -0.28 -4.57
N ARG A 124 -11.43 0.73 -4.99
CA ARG A 124 -10.15 0.56 -5.70
C ARG A 124 -9.17 1.64 -5.33
N HIS A 125 -7.90 1.31 -5.50
CA HIS A 125 -6.85 2.30 -5.48
C HIS A 125 -6.97 3.23 -6.69
N ASP A 126 -6.88 4.53 -6.45
CA ASP A 126 -6.73 5.55 -7.48
C ASP A 126 -5.32 5.46 -8.07
N LYS A 127 -5.24 5.18 -9.38
CA LYS A 127 -3.98 4.96 -10.09
C LYS A 127 -3.06 6.19 -10.00
N LYS A 128 -3.61 7.40 -10.13
CA LYS A 128 -2.82 8.64 -10.13
C LYS A 128 -2.31 8.96 -8.73
N LYS A 129 -3.16 8.85 -7.72
CA LYS A 129 -2.76 9.09 -6.32
C LYS A 129 -1.70 8.08 -5.87
N LEU A 130 -1.89 6.81 -6.20
CA LEU A 130 -0.93 5.75 -5.88
C LEU A 130 0.43 5.99 -6.57
N ALA A 131 0.42 6.26 -7.88
CA ALA A 131 1.64 6.54 -8.64
C ALA A 131 2.40 7.75 -8.07
N LEU A 132 1.70 8.84 -7.74
CA LEU A 132 2.30 10.04 -7.17
C LEU A 132 2.99 9.75 -5.82
N LYS A 133 2.35 8.94 -4.97
CA LYS A 133 2.92 8.59 -3.66
C LYS A 133 4.12 7.66 -3.78
N LEU A 134 4.05 6.66 -4.66
CA LEU A 134 5.20 5.82 -4.96
C LEU A 134 6.37 6.64 -5.54
N TYR A 135 6.09 7.56 -6.46
CA TYR A 135 7.11 8.47 -7.01
C TYR A 135 7.80 9.28 -5.91
N THR A 136 7.04 9.80 -4.95
CA THR A 136 7.60 10.54 -3.81
C THR A 136 8.48 9.64 -2.93
N ILE A 137 8.02 8.41 -2.63
CA ILE A 137 8.78 7.42 -1.84
C ILE A 137 10.10 7.10 -2.53
N PHE A 138 10.10 6.80 -3.82
CA PHE A 138 11.31 6.44 -4.54
C PHE A 138 12.30 7.63 -4.65
N ASN A 139 11.81 8.86 -4.77
CA ASN A 139 12.64 10.07 -4.93
C ASN A 139 12.99 10.83 -3.63
N GLU A 140 12.62 10.34 -2.44
CA GLU A 140 12.80 11.05 -1.15
C GLU A 140 14.22 11.62 -0.94
N LYS A 141 15.29 10.87 -1.27
CA LYS A 141 16.68 11.32 -1.10
C LYS A 141 17.04 12.49 -2.02
N ARG A 142 16.64 12.43 -3.29
CA ARG A 142 16.84 13.49 -4.29
C ARG A 142 16.12 14.77 -3.85
N ASN A 143 14.88 14.63 -3.38
CA ASN A 143 14.07 15.77 -2.93
C ASN A 143 14.65 16.42 -1.67
N LYS A 144 15.18 15.63 -0.72
CA LYS A 144 15.84 16.17 0.49
C LYS A 144 17.10 16.95 0.14
N PHE A 145 17.93 16.44 -0.78
CA PHE A 145 19.14 17.12 -1.25
C PHE A 145 18.84 18.44 -1.96
N VAL A 146 17.89 18.45 -2.91
CA VAL A 146 17.44 19.68 -3.59
C VAL A 146 16.90 20.69 -2.58
N ARG A 147 16.14 20.25 -1.57
CA ARG A 147 15.57 21.14 -0.55
C ARG A 147 16.65 21.78 0.33
N ILE A 148 17.69 21.03 0.72
CA ILE A 148 18.84 21.55 1.47
C ILE A 148 19.62 22.59 0.64
N LEU A 149 19.89 22.28 -0.64
CA LEU A 149 20.54 23.24 -1.55
C LEU A 149 19.70 24.51 -1.71
N SER A 150 18.39 24.40 -1.93
CA SER A 150 17.52 25.57 -2.06
C SER A 150 17.50 26.43 -0.80
N SER A 151 17.51 25.83 0.40
CA SER A 151 17.58 26.58 1.65
C SER A 151 18.95 27.23 1.87
N LEU A 152 20.03 26.60 1.42
CA LEU A 152 21.36 27.20 1.47
C LEU A 152 21.43 28.40 0.51
N PHE A 153 21.00 28.25 -0.74
CA PHE A 153 21.01 29.36 -1.71
C PHE A 153 20.08 30.51 -1.33
N SER A 154 18.97 30.28 -0.61
CA SER A 154 18.12 31.36 -0.11
C SER A 154 18.77 32.17 1.01
N LEU A 155 19.70 31.57 1.78
CA LEU A 155 20.44 32.25 2.84
C LEU A 155 21.58 33.14 2.31
N TYR A 156 21.96 32.99 1.03
CA TYR A 156 22.98 33.81 0.35
C TYR A 156 22.37 34.84 -0.62
N LYS A 157 21.05 35.04 -0.56
CA LYS A 157 20.32 35.94 -1.46
C LYS A 157 19.91 37.28 -0.80
N ASP A 158 20.43 37.53 0.39
CA ASP A 158 20.45 38.84 1.07
C ASP A 158 21.88 39.42 0.99
#